data_AF-A0A7C3Y3R4-F1
#
_entry.id   AF-A0A7C3Y3R4-F1
#
_cell.length_a   1.000
_cell.length_b   1.000
_cell.length_c   1.000
_cell.angle_alpha   90.00
_cell.angle_beta   90.00
_cell.angle_gamma   90.00
#
_symmetry.space_group_name_H-M   'P 1'
#
loop_
_entity.id
_entity.type
_entity.pdbx_description
1 polymer ?
#
loop_
_entity_poly.entity_id
_entity_poly.type
_entity_poly.pdbx_seq_one_letter_code
_entity_poly.pdbx_strand_id
1 'polypeptide(L)'
;MNPGSSIHKGCDVIPLRLSLRNFMCYRENVLPLDFSGIHLACLSGDNGNGKSALLDAITWALWGRSRARSDDELIHLSADEMEVQFDFQLADNRYRVIRKRQKRKSGSVPSLEFFIRDGDTYRVISGNSILDTERKIVETLRMDYETFINSAF
;
A
#
# COMPACT_ATOMS: atom_id res chain seq x y z
N MET A 1 -26.53 -7.21 -32.32
CA MET A 1 -26.60 -5.98 -31.51
C MET A 1 -26.67 -6.41 -30.06
N ASN A 2 -25.64 -6.10 -29.28
CA ASN A 2 -25.58 -6.40 -27.86
C ASN A 2 -25.28 -5.07 -27.15
N PRO A 3 -26.25 -4.44 -26.46
CA PRO A 3 -26.01 -3.19 -25.75
C PRO A 3 -25.70 -3.54 -24.29
N GLY A 4 -24.43 -3.58 -23.91
CA GLY A 4 -24.09 -3.82 -22.51
C GLY A 4 -22.68 -4.32 -22.25
N SER A 5 -21.66 -3.53 -22.56
CA SER A 5 -20.39 -3.61 -21.82
C SER A 5 -19.65 -2.28 -21.89
N SER A 6 -20.26 -1.23 -21.35
CA SER A 6 -19.46 -0.10 -20.84
C SER A 6 -18.83 -0.56 -19.54
N ILE A 7 -17.76 -1.35 -19.67
CA ILE A 7 -16.82 -1.61 -18.59
C ILE A 7 -16.30 -0.23 -18.18
N HIS A 8 -16.36 0.11 -16.90
CA HIS A 8 -15.78 1.33 -16.33
C HIS A 8 -14.27 1.35 -16.60
N LYS A 9 -13.86 1.73 -17.82
CA LYS A 9 -12.46 1.95 -18.15
C LYS A 9 -12.03 3.28 -17.57
N GLY A 10 -11.43 3.23 -16.39
CA GLY A 10 -10.61 4.32 -15.86
C GLY A 10 -11.11 4.83 -14.52
N CYS A 11 -10.69 4.15 -13.45
CA CYS A 11 -10.42 4.69 -12.09
C CYS A 11 -10.10 3.57 -11.09
N ASP A 12 -10.24 2.29 -11.47
CA ASP A 12 -9.99 1.19 -10.55
C ASP A 12 -8.49 1.02 -10.26
N VAL A 13 -8.16 0.99 -8.97
CA VAL A 13 -6.83 0.66 -8.45
C VAL A 13 -6.70 -0.85 -8.41
N ILE A 14 -5.81 -1.41 -9.22
CA ILE A 14 -5.57 -2.86 -9.29
C ILE A 14 -4.27 -3.17 -8.53
N PRO A 15 -4.31 -3.90 -7.41
CA PRO A 15 -3.11 -4.36 -6.72
C PRO A 15 -2.25 -5.21 -7.65
N LEU A 16 -0.94 -4.97 -7.66
CA LEU A 16 0.01 -5.78 -8.42
C LEU A 16 0.96 -6.54 -7.49
N ARG A 17 1.50 -5.88 -6.47
CA ARG A 17 2.44 -6.51 -5.54
C ARG A 17 2.42 -5.84 -4.18
N LEU A 18 2.53 -6.64 -3.12
CA LEU A 18 2.73 -6.16 -1.75
C LEU A 18 3.98 -6.83 -1.17
N SER A 19 4.98 -6.03 -0.81
CA SER A 19 6.16 -6.50 -0.07
C SER A 19 6.13 -5.91 1.34
N LEU A 20 6.36 -6.75 2.35
CA LEU A 20 6.32 -6.38 3.75
C LEU A 20 7.65 -6.73 4.42
N ARG A 21 8.18 -5.81 5.21
CA ARG A 21 9.35 -6.05 6.06
C ARG A 21 9.03 -5.58 7.47
N ASN A 22 9.11 -6.50 8.43
CA ASN A 22 8.89 -6.23 9.86
C ASN A 22 7.55 -5.53 10.16
N PHE A 23 6.49 -5.89 9.45
CA PHE A 23 5.16 -5.30 9.61
C PHE A 23 4.24 -6.26 10.38
N MET A 24 3.86 -5.91 11.60
CA MET A 24 3.02 -6.72 12.51
C MET A 24 3.55 -8.16 12.66
N CYS A 25 2.86 -9.16 12.11
CA CYS A 25 3.26 -10.57 12.14
C CYS A 25 4.21 -10.97 10.99
N TYR A 26 4.40 -10.10 9.99
CA TYR A 26 5.29 -10.33 8.86
C TYR A 26 6.72 -9.92 9.21
N ARG A 27 7.64 -10.89 9.15
CA ARG A 27 9.07 -10.70 9.45
C ARG A 27 9.83 -10.15 8.25
N GLU A 28 11.15 -10.03 8.37
CA GLU A 28 12.00 -9.46 7.33
C GLU A 28 12.04 -10.27 6.03
N ASN A 29 11.98 -11.60 6.10
CA ASN A 29 12.19 -12.50 4.95
C ASN A 29 10.90 -13.08 4.37
N VAL A 30 9.80 -12.32 4.42
CA VAL A 30 8.53 -12.77 3.83
C VAL A 30 8.56 -12.53 2.33
N LEU A 31 8.17 -13.55 1.55
CA LEU A 31 8.04 -13.41 0.10
C LEU A 31 6.94 -12.39 -0.23
N PRO A 32 7.16 -11.50 -1.20
CA PRO A 32 6.13 -10.58 -1.67
C PRO A 32 4.91 -11.31 -2.19
N LEU A 33 3.74 -10.76 -1.90
CA LEU A 33 2.48 -11.19 -2.48
C LEU A 33 2.39 -10.62 -3.89
N ASP A 34 2.37 -11.48 -4.89
CA ASP A 34 2.11 -11.12 -6.28
C ASP A 34 0.62 -11.28 -6.59
N PHE A 35 -0.02 -10.19 -6.97
CA PHE A 35 -1.43 -10.14 -7.33
C PHE A 35 -1.63 -10.14 -8.86
N SER A 36 -0.56 -10.22 -9.64
CA SER A 36 -0.61 -10.19 -11.11
C SER A 36 -1.51 -11.31 -11.65
N GLY A 37 -2.58 -10.93 -12.35
CA GLY A 37 -3.54 -11.87 -12.92
C GLY A 37 -4.55 -12.47 -11.92
N ILE A 38 -4.49 -12.06 -10.65
CA ILE A 38 -5.48 -12.44 -9.64
C ILE A 38 -6.65 -11.45 -9.70
N HIS A 39 -7.81 -11.92 -10.18
CA HIS A 39 -9.05 -11.12 -10.20
C HIS A 39 -9.89 -11.27 -8.92
N LEU A 40 -9.70 -12.39 -8.20
CA LEU A 40 -10.35 -12.66 -6.92
C LEU A 40 -9.36 -13.39 -6.01
N ALA A 41 -9.14 -12.84 -4.82
CA ALA A 41 -8.37 -13.47 -3.76
C ALA A 41 -9.26 -13.67 -2.52
N CYS A 42 -9.23 -14.86 -1.93
CA CYS A 42 -9.85 -15.11 -0.63
C CYS A 42 -8.74 -15.25 0.42
N LEU A 43 -8.75 -14.36 1.42
CA LEU A 43 -7.87 -14.46 2.58
C LEU A 43 -8.60 -15.26 3.66
N SER A 44 -8.21 -16.51 3.85
CA SER A 44 -8.79 -17.43 4.85
C SER A 44 -7.75 -17.93 5.85
N GLY A 45 -8.18 -18.23 7.07
CA GLY A 45 -7.34 -18.78 8.14
C GLY A 45 -7.80 -18.29 9.50
N ASP A 46 -7.18 -18.76 10.58
CA ASP A 46 -7.60 -18.38 11.94
C ASP A 46 -7.40 -16.89 12.25
N ASN A 47 -8.12 -16.42 13.27
CA ASN A 47 -7.90 -15.09 13.83
C ASN A 47 -6.45 -14.97 14.30
N GLY A 48 -5.80 -13.84 13.98
CA GLY A 48 -4.39 -13.61 14.31
C GLY A 48 -3.37 -14.02 13.24
N ASN A 49 -3.77 -14.74 12.17
CA ASN A 49 -2.86 -15.13 11.08
C ASN A 49 -2.50 -13.99 10.09
N GLY A 50 -2.69 -12.73 10.45
CA GLY A 50 -2.21 -11.60 9.64
C GLY A 50 -3.04 -11.21 8.42
N LYS A 51 -4.26 -11.75 8.25
CA LYS A 51 -5.18 -11.35 7.15
C LYS A 51 -5.51 -9.86 7.20
N SER A 52 -5.95 -9.39 8.37
CA SER A 52 -6.21 -7.98 8.64
C SER A 52 -4.95 -7.12 8.42
N ALA A 53 -3.78 -7.63 8.82
CA ALA A 53 -2.51 -6.93 8.66
C ALA A 53 -2.14 -6.65 7.19
N LEU A 54 -2.56 -7.48 6.23
CA LEU A 54 -2.36 -7.19 4.80
C LEU A 54 -3.13 -5.95 4.36
N LEU A 55 -4.39 -5.83 4.80
CA LEU A 55 -5.22 -4.68 4.49
C LEU A 55 -4.69 -3.42 5.20
N ASP A 56 -4.28 -3.54 6.47
CA ASP A 56 -3.62 -2.43 7.18
C ASP A 56 -2.33 -1.98 6.49
N ALA A 57 -1.56 -2.91 5.92
CA ALA A 57 -0.34 -2.56 5.19
C ALA A 57 -0.64 -1.73 3.94
N ILE A 58 -1.66 -2.13 3.15
CA ILE A 58 -2.07 -1.39 1.96
C ILE A 58 -2.57 0.00 2.34
N THR A 59 -3.47 0.08 3.33
CA THR A 59 -4.03 1.38 3.73
C THR A 59 -2.95 2.30 4.34
N TRP A 60 -2.01 1.72 5.09
CA TRP A 60 -0.93 2.46 5.69
C TRP A 60 0.05 2.97 4.65
N ALA A 61 0.40 2.15 3.64
CA ALA A 61 1.25 2.59 2.53
C ALA A 61 0.65 3.80 1.80
N LEU A 62 -0.63 3.71 1.41
CA LEU A 62 -1.30 4.71 0.58
C LEU A 62 -1.67 5.99 1.34
N TRP A 63 -2.29 5.86 2.52
CA TRP A 63 -2.89 7.00 3.24
C TRP A 63 -2.25 7.27 4.61
N GLY A 64 -1.24 6.51 5.03
CA GLY A 64 -0.67 6.64 6.37
C GLY A 64 -1.64 6.28 7.48
N ARG A 65 -2.71 5.54 7.15
CA ARG A 65 -3.79 5.18 8.07
C ARG A 65 -3.89 3.67 8.20
N SER A 66 -4.13 3.23 9.43
CA SER A 66 -4.39 1.84 9.76
C SER A 66 -5.38 1.78 10.92
N ARG A 67 -5.81 0.58 11.29
CA ARG A 67 -6.65 0.37 12.48
C ARG A 67 -5.85 0.35 13.80
N ALA A 68 -4.53 0.42 13.75
CA ALA A 68 -3.68 0.46 14.94
C ALA A 68 -3.79 1.82 15.65
N ARG A 69 -3.51 1.86 16.97
CA ARG A 69 -3.60 3.11 17.74
C ARG A 69 -2.43 4.04 17.48
N SER A 70 -1.30 3.49 17.02
CA SER A 70 -0.13 4.24 16.61
C SER A 70 0.65 3.49 15.52
N ASP A 71 1.41 4.22 14.71
CA ASP A 71 2.30 3.61 13.71
C ASP A 71 3.37 2.70 14.33
N ASP A 72 3.75 2.93 15.59
CA ASP A 72 4.78 2.14 16.27
C ASP A 72 4.26 0.73 16.61
N GLU A 73 2.93 0.54 16.73
CA GLU A 73 2.27 -0.77 16.90
C GLU A 73 2.30 -1.60 15.60
N LEU A 74 2.52 -0.96 14.45
CA LEU A 74 2.65 -1.65 13.16
C LEU A 74 4.02 -2.31 13.00
N ILE A 75 5.03 -1.87 13.77
CA ILE A 75 6.38 -2.45 13.73
C ILE A 75 6.35 -3.80 14.45
N HIS A 76 6.87 -4.84 13.80
CA HIS A 76 7.02 -6.16 14.41
C HIS A 76 7.75 -6.04 15.76
N LEU A 77 7.28 -6.75 16.80
CA LEU A 77 7.73 -6.58 18.18
C LEU A 77 9.27 -6.65 18.36
N SER A 78 9.92 -7.54 17.60
CA SER A 78 11.38 -7.73 17.63
C SER A 78 12.18 -6.81 16.69
N ALA A 79 11.55 -5.82 16.06
CA ALA A 79 12.19 -4.92 15.10
C ALA A 79 12.14 -3.47 15.59
N ASP A 80 13.03 -2.65 15.06
CA ASP A 80 13.05 -1.20 15.29
C ASP A 80 12.52 -0.40 14.10
N GLU A 81 12.27 -1.07 12.98
CA GLU A 81 11.80 -0.46 11.75
C GLU A 81 10.93 -1.41 10.95
N MET A 82 10.09 -0.83 10.10
CA MET A 82 9.24 -1.53 9.15
C MET A 82 9.20 -0.81 7.81
N GLU A 83 8.84 -1.56 6.78
CA GLU A 83 8.67 -1.07 5.43
C GLU A 83 7.51 -1.79 4.74
N VAL A 84 6.68 -1.01 4.06
CA VAL A 84 5.66 -1.50 3.16
C VAL A 84 5.93 -0.94 1.77
N GLN A 85 6.06 -1.84 0.80
CA GLN A 85 6.04 -1.50 -0.61
C GLN A 85 4.75 -2.01 -1.23
N PHE A 86 4.00 -1.11 -1.85
CA PHE A 86 2.78 -1.45 -2.57
C PHE A 86 2.87 -0.97 -4.03
N ASP A 87 2.78 -1.92 -4.95
CA ASP A 87 2.72 -1.66 -6.39
C ASP A 87 1.28 -1.86 -6.86
N PHE A 88 0.77 -0.90 -7.64
CA PHE A 88 -0.59 -0.94 -8.17
C PHE A 88 -0.65 -0.38 -9.59
N GLN A 89 -1.66 -0.79 -10.34
CA GLN A 89 -2.02 -0.23 -11.63
C GLN A 89 -3.22 0.70 -11.46
N LEU A 90 -3.18 1.85 -12.13
CA LEU A 90 -4.31 2.76 -12.25
C LEU A 90 -4.37 3.26 -13.69
N ALA A 91 -5.49 2.98 -14.36
CA ALA A 91 -5.60 3.09 -15.81
C ALA A 91 -4.44 2.34 -16.49
N ASP A 92 -3.67 3.02 -17.34
CA ASP A 92 -2.56 2.43 -18.09
C ASP A 92 -1.19 2.58 -17.37
N ASN A 93 -1.18 3.22 -16.20
CA ASN A 93 0.05 3.50 -15.45
C ASN A 93 0.25 2.51 -14.31
N ARG A 94 1.51 2.17 -14.05
CA ARG A 94 1.91 1.40 -12.87
C ARG A 94 2.64 2.31 -11.90
N TYR A 95 2.26 2.21 -10.64
CA TYR A 95 2.79 3.01 -9.56
C TYR A 95 3.40 2.13 -8.49
N ARG A 96 4.29 2.72 -7.70
CA ARG A 96 4.87 2.11 -6.51
C ARG A 96 4.91 3.13 -5.39
N VAL A 97 4.44 2.72 -4.22
CA VAL A 97 4.59 3.47 -2.97
C VAL A 97 5.49 2.67 -2.06
N ILE A 98 6.50 3.32 -1.49
CA ILE A 98 7.34 2.76 -0.42
C ILE A 98 7.17 3.67 0.79
N ARG A 99 6.67 3.12 1.89
CA ARG A 99 6.56 3.84 3.17
C ARG A 99 7.36 3.11 4.24
N LYS A 100 8.22 3.85 4.95
CA LYS A 100 9.07 3.31 6.01
C LYS A 100 8.82 4.04 7.31
N ARG A 101 8.87 3.28 8.39
CA ARG A 101 8.75 3.78 9.76
C ARG A 101 9.82 3.13 10.61
N GLN A 102 10.36 3.93 11.51
CA GLN A 102 11.30 3.51 12.53
C GLN A 102 10.73 3.95 13.88
N LYS A 103 11.00 3.18 14.94
CA LYS A 103 10.65 3.57 16.32
C LYS A 103 11.29 4.91 16.62
N ARG A 104 10.59 5.75 17.37
CA ARG A 104 11.05 7.10 17.77
C ARG A 104 12.28 7.02 18.69
N LYS A 105 13.46 6.76 18.12
CA LYS A 105 14.78 7.03 18.70
C LYS A 105 15.26 8.38 18.14
N SER A 106 16.11 9.09 18.88
CA SER A 106 16.63 10.41 18.46
C SER A 106 17.21 10.36 17.04
N GLY A 107 16.70 11.20 16.13
CA GLY A 107 17.17 11.29 14.74
C GLY A 107 16.48 10.36 13.73
N SER A 108 15.50 9.56 14.15
CA SER A 108 14.75 8.69 13.25
C SER A 108 13.73 9.47 12.40
N VAL A 109 13.79 9.32 11.07
CA VAL A 109 12.94 10.06 10.13
C VAL A 109 12.08 9.07 9.33
N PRO A 110 10.73 9.16 9.39
CA PRO A 110 9.87 8.37 8.51
C PRO A 110 10.15 8.73 7.04
N SER A 111 9.93 7.79 6.12
CA SER A 111 10.07 8.05 4.68
C SER A 111 8.83 7.62 3.91
N LEU A 112 8.54 8.38 2.85
CA LEU A 112 7.48 8.08 1.91
C LEU A 112 7.98 8.45 0.51
N GLU A 113 8.00 7.46 -0.37
CA GLU A 113 8.45 7.60 -1.74
C GLU A 113 7.36 7.12 -2.70
N PHE A 114 7.13 7.89 -3.76
CA PHE A 114 6.13 7.58 -4.78
C PHE A 114 6.78 7.55 -6.15
N PHE A 115 6.50 6.49 -6.91
CA PHE A 115 7.10 6.25 -8.20
C PHE A 115 6.05 5.93 -9.25
N ILE A 116 6.37 6.26 -10.49
CA ILE A 116 5.67 5.79 -11.68
C ILE A 116 6.63 4.93 -12.52
N ARG A 117 6.11 3.84 -13.10
CA ARG A 117 6.85 2.98 -14.00
C ARG A 117 7.20 3.75 -15.28
N ASP A 118 8.45 3.65 -15.70
CA ASP A 118 8.96 4.22 -16.95
C ASP A 118 9.81 3.15 -17.65
N GLY A 119 9.22 2.48 -18.65
CA GLY A 119 9.76 1.27 -19.27
C GLY A 119 10.07 0.18 -18.24
N ASP A 120 11.35 -0.18 -18.13
CA ASP A 120 11.84 -1.19 -17.19
C ASP A 120 12.26 -0.63 -15.81
N THR A 121 12.09 0.68 -15.61
CA THR A 121 12.53 1.38 -14.39
C THR A 121 11.37 2.06 -13.66
N TYR A 122 11.66 2.65 -12.51
CA TYR A 122 10.73 3.47 -11.74
C TYR A 122 11.30 4.87 -11.58
N ARG A 123 10.53 5.88 -11.99
CA ARG A 123 10.88 7.28 -11.84
C ARG A 123 10.19 7.85 -10.62
N VAL A 124 10.95 8.56 -9.78
CA VAL A 124 10.44 9.25 -8.59
C VAL A 124 9.49 10.38 -9.00
N ILE A 125 8.33 10.42 -8.36
CA ILE A 125 7.32 11.49 -8.48
C ILE A 125 6.88 12.05 -7.12
N SER A 126 7.63 11.74 -6.05
CA SER A 126 7.43 12.24 -4.69
C SER A 126 7.26 13.77 -4.62
N GLY A 127 6.60 14.24 -3.56
CA GLY A 127 6.57 15.65 -3.19
C GLY A 127 7.86 16.10 -2.50
N ASN A 128 7.91 17.37 -2.10
CA ASN A 128 9.05 17.93 -1.36
C ASN A 128 9.06 17.50 0.11
N SER A 129 7.95 16.98 0.61
CA SER A 129 7.77 16.48 1.96
C SER A 129 6.92 15.20 1.97
N ILE A 130 6.84 14.52 3.11
CA ILE A 130 5.93 13.38 3.29
C ILE A 130 4.48 13.82 3.06
N LEU A 131 4.08 14.98 3.58
CA LEU A 131 2.73 15.50 3.42
C LEU A 131 2.40 15.79 1.95
N ASP A 132 3.34 16.39 1.21
CA ASP A 132 3.14 16.65 -0.22
C ASP A 132 3.11 15.35 -1.03
N THR A 133 3.91 14.36 -0.63
CA THR A 133 3.93 13.04 -1.29
C THR A 133 2.64 12.29 -1.04
N GLU A 134 2.14 12.28 0.19
CA GLU A 134 0.85 11.67 0.53
C GLU A 134 -0.29 12.35 -0.22
N ARG A 135 -0.30 13.68 -0.29
CA ARG A 135 -1.30 14.42 -1.09
C ARG A 135 -1.26 13.99 -2.57
N LYS A 136 -0.07 13.91 -3.17
CA LYS A 136 0.09 13.44 -4.56
C LYS A 136 -0.42 12.00 -4.75
N ILE A 137 -0.20 11.12 -3.79
CA ILE A 137 -0.73 9.74 -3.83
C ILE A 137 -2.26 9.79 -3.85
N VAL A 138 -2.89 10.52 -2.92
CA VAL A 138 -4.36 10.62 -2.83
C VAL A 138 -4.96 11.26 -4.09
N GLU A 139 -4.36 12.33 -4.60
CA GLU A 139 -4.77 12.99 -5.85
C GLU A 139 -4.67 12.04 -7.06
N THR A 140 -3.63 11.18 -7.08
CA THR A 140 -3.46 10.17 -8.12
C THR A 140 -4.52 9.08 -8.01
N LEU A 141 -4.75 8.54 -6.81
CA LEU A 141 -5.75 7.50 -6.55
C LEU A 141 -7.19 7.99 -6.82
N ARG A 142 -7.45 9.31 -6.66
CA ARG A 142 -8.79 9.91 -6.68
C ARG A 142 -9.76 9.25 -5.69
N MET A 143 -9.20 8.65 -4.64
CA MET A 143 -9.91 7.92 -3.62
C MET A 143 -9.24 8.21 -2.28
N ASP A 144 -10.03 8.70 -1.33
CA ASP A 144 -9.57 8.88 0.04
C ASP A 144 -9.75 7.59 0.85
N TYR A 145 -9.15 7.58 2.04
CA TYR A 145 -9.19 6.44 2.95
C TYR A 145 -10.63 6.05 3.34
N GLU A 146 -11.49 7.02 3.63
CA GLU A 146 -12.87 6.76 4.05
C GLU A 146 -13.68 6.13 2.91
N THR A 147 -13.49 6.59 1.67
CA THR A 147 -14.12 6.00 0.49
C THR A 147 -13.63 4.57 0.27
N PHE A 148 -12.33 4.31 0.42
CA PHE A 148 -11.78 2.96 0.30
C PHE A 148 -12.38 2.00 1.35
N ILE A 149 -12.37 2.40 2.62
CA ILE A 149 -12.92 1.56 3.70
C ILE A 149 -14.43 1.35 3.54
N ASN A 150 -15.21 2.36 3.12
CA ASN A 150 -16.66 2.19 3.00
C ASN A 150 -17.10 1.47 1.70
N SER A 151 -16.23 1.29 0.72
CA SER A 151 -16.55 0.61 -0.55
C SER A 151 -15.88 -0.76 -0.70
N ALA A 152 -14.77 -1.00 0.01
CA ALA A 152 -14.02 -2.26 -0.03
C ALA A 152 -14.14 -3.07 1.28
N PHE A 153 -14.90 -2.59 2.27
CA PHE A 153 -15.12 -3.24 3.57
C PHE A 153 -16.60 -3.26 3.96
#